data_AF-A0A848VL19-F1
#
_entry.id   AF-A0A848VL19-F1
#
_cell.length_a   1.000
_cell.length_b   1.000
_cell.length_c   1.000
_cell.angle_alpha   90.00
_cell.angle_beta   90.00
_cell.angle_gamma   90.00
#
_symmetry.space_group_name_H-M   'P 1'
#
loop_
_entity.id
_entity.type
_entity.pdbx_description
1 polymer ?
#
loop_
_entity_poly.entity_id
_entity_poly.type
_entity_poly.pdbx_seq_one_letter_code
_entity_poly.pdbx_strand_id
1 'polypeptide(L)'
;MATEHKIAVTRTARYLISGDPRKARETWLLLHGYGQLADDFLKACRVLESPDRLLVVPEGLSRFYGKGFSERPGASWMTREAREDEIRDYVGYMDALMAHLSPPGP
;
A
#
# COMPACT_ATOMS: atom_id res chain seq x y z
N MET A 1 4.02 -13.62 -34.70
CA MET A 1 3.65 -14.03 -33.34
C MET A 1 4.31 -13.06 -32.37
N ALA A 2 3.63 -12.68 -31.29
CA ALA A 2 4.25 -11.86 -30.24
C ALA A 2 4.95 -12.76 -29.21
N THR A 3 6.05 -12.30 -28.63
CA THR A 3 6.76 -12.96 -27.54
C THR A 3 6.76 -12.03 -26.34
N GLU A 4 6.40 -12.55 -25.17
CA GLU A 4 6.38 -11.79 -23.92
C GLU A 4 7.78 -11.76 -23.28
N HIS A 5 8.18 -10.58 -22.79
CA HIS A 5 9.39 -10.40 -22.00
C HIS A 5 9.06 -9.49 -20.81
N LYS A 6 9.58 -9.82 -19.63
CA LYS A 6 9.30 -9.10 -18.38
C LYS A 6 10.60 -8.60 -17.75
N ILE A 7 10.55 -7.40 -17.17
CA ILE A 7 11.66 -6.82 -16.40
C ILE A 7 11.11 -6.24 -15.09
N ALA A 8 11.90 -6.30 -14.03
CA ALA A 8 11.59 -5.62 -12.78
C ALA A 8 12.11 -4.17 -12.84
N VAL A 9 11.33 -3.24 -12.28
CA VAL A 9 11.68 -1.81 -12.21
C VAL A 9 11.39 -1.26 -10.82
N THR A 10 12.12 -0.22 -10.40
CA THR A 10 11.82 0.49 -9.16
C THR A 10 10.64 1.43 -9.36
N ARG A 11 9.75 1.50 -8.37
CA ARG A 11 8.57 2.37 -8.39
C ARG A 11 8.40 3.10 -7.07
N THR A 12 7.96 4.36 -7.11
CA THR A 12 7.57 5.11 -5.93
C THR A 12 6.21 4.63 -5.42
N ALA A 13 6.19 4.08 -4.21
CA ALA A 13 4.97 3.68 -3.52
C ALA A 13 4.46 4.79 -2.59
N ARG A 14 3.15 4.82 -2.32
CA ARG A 14 2.51 5.79 -1.44
C ARG A 14 1.97 5.05 -0.22
N TYR A 15 2.24 5.56 0.97
CA TYR A 15 1.61 5.11 2.20
C TYR A 15 1.30 6.33 3.08
N LEU A 16 0.36 6.15 3.99
CA LEU A 16 -0.01 7.14 5.00
C LEU A 16 0.26 6.57 6.38
N ILE A 17 0.50 7.45 7.34
CA ILE A 17 0.60 7.08 8.75
C ILE A 17 -0.36 7.92 9.60
N SER A 18 -0.88 7.35 10.67
CA SER A 18 -1.54 8.09 11.76
C SER A 18 -1.01 7.61 13.11
N GLY A 19 -0.68 8.55 13.99
CA GLY A 19 0.05 8.31 15.25
C GLY A 19 1.48 8.87 15.25
N ASP A 20 2.18 8.77 16.38
CA ASP A 20 3.58 9.19 16.53
C ASP A 20 4.49 7.95 16.50
N PRO A 21 5.30 7.74 15.44
CA PRO A 21 6.21 6.60 15.32
C PRO A 21 7.19 6.47 16.48
N ARG A 22 7.53 7.58 17.17
CA ARG A 22 8.48 7.57 18.31
C ARG A 22 7.85 7.07 19.60
N LYS A 23 6.52 7.05 19.68
CA LYS A 23 5.76 6.63 20.87
C LYS A 23 5.05 5.29 20.66
N ALA A 24 4.89 4.88 19.41
CA ALA A 24 4.19 3.67 19.06
C ALA A 24 4.89 2.43 19.66
N ARG A 25 4.12 1.61 20.36
CA ARG A 25 4.50 0.29 20.87
C ARG A 25 4.04 -0.82 19.95
N GLU A 26 3.03 -0.54 19.14
CA GLU A 26 2.53 -1.42 18.09
C GLU A 26 2.36 -0.67 16.77
N THR A 27 2.61 -1.36 15.67
CA THR A 27 2.38 -0.86 14.32
C THR A 27 1.35 -1.74 13.64
N TRP A 28 0.28 -1.13 13.14
CA TRP A 28 -0.81 -1.81 12.47
C TRP A 28 -0.77 -1.46 10.98
N LEU A 29 -0.50 -2.46 10.15
CA LEU A 29 -0.53 -2.33 8.70
C LEU A 29 -1.97 -2.58 8.22
N LEU A 30 -2.59 -1.55 7.66
CA LEU A 30 -3.98 -1.55 7.24
C LEU A 30 -4.06 -1.60 5.70
N LEU A 31 -4.54 -2.72 5.16
CA LEU A 31 -4.62 -2.94 3.72
C LEU A 31 -6.04 -2.66 3.21
N HIS A 32 -6.17 -1.69 2.31
CA HIS A 32 -7.45 -1.33 1.72
C HIS A 32 -7.92 -2.35 0.66
N GLY A 33 -9.22 -2.38 0.37
CA GLY A 33 -9.82 -3.19 -0.68
C GLY A 33 -9.71 -2.59 -2.08
N TYR A 34 -10.23 -3.31 -3.08
CA TYR A 34 -10.19 -2.89 -4.49
C TYR A 34 -10.85 -1.53 -4.72
N GLY A 35 -10.17 -0.64 -5.44
CA GLY A 35 -10.68 0.68 -5.84
C GLY A 35 -10.68 1.72 -4.71
N GLN A 36 -10.27 1.36 -3.50
CA GLN A 36 -10.09 2.31 -2.41
C GLN A 36 -8.72 2.99 -2.50
N LEU A 37 -8.64 4.24 -2.03
CA LEU A 37 -7.38 4.94 -1.82
C LEU A 37 -7.00 4.86 -0.35
N ALA A 38 -5.70 4.93 -0.06
CA ALA A 38 -5.19 4.86 1.32
C ALA A 38 -5.78 5.97 2.22
N ASP A 39 -6.01 7.17 1.69
CA ASP A 39 -6.54 8.31 2.45
C ASP A 39 -7.99 8.09 2.90
N ASP A 40 -8.85 7.66 1.98
CA ASP A 40 -10.25 7.37 2.31
C ASP A 40 -10.38 6.17 3.25
N PHE A 41 -9.51 5.17 3.09
CA PHE A 41 -9.46 4.03 3.99
C PHE A 41 -9.00 4.45 5.40
N LEU A 42 -7.95 5.27 5.51
CA LEU A 42 -7.46 5.78 6.80
C LEU A 42 -8.55 6.57 7.54
N LYS A 43 -9.34 7.39 6.85
CA LYS A 43 -10.47 8.13 7.46
C LYS A 43 -11.46 7.18 8.14
N ALA A 44 -11.81 6.07 7.50
CA ALA A 44 -12.70 5.06 8.07
C ALA A 44 -12.06 4.33 9.25
N CYS A 45 -10.73 4.17 9.25
CA CYS A 45 -9.97 3.48 10.29
C CYS A 45 -9.57 4.37 11.48
N ARG A 46 -9.93 5.66 11.53
CA ARG A 46 -9.58 6.55 12.67
C ARG A 46 -10.06 6.04 14.02
N VAL A 47 -11.12 5.25 14.05
CA VAL A 47 -11.61 4.57 15.28
C VAL A 47 -10.57 3.63 15.89
N LEU A 48 -9.56 3.21 15.13
CA LEU A 48 -8.47 2.35 15.58
C LEU A 48 -7.29 3.14 16.17
N GLU A 49 -7.31 4.48 16.16
CA GLU A 49 -6.22 5.29 16.72
C GLU A 49 -6.07 5.09 18.23
N SER A 50 -4.82 5.03 18.69
CA SER A 50 -4.44 4.93 20.11
C SER A 50 -3.13 5.71 20.33
N PRO A 51 -2.88 6.26 21.54
CA PRO A 51 -1.63 6.99 21.83
C PRO A 51 -0.34 6.18 21.60
N ASP A 52 -0.42 4.85 21.67
CA ASP A 52 0.69 3.90 21.54
C ASP A 52 0.63 3.05 20.25
N ARG A 53 -0.24 3.41 19.29
CA ARG A 53 -0.37 2.71 18.02
C ARG A 53 0.02 3.60 16.84
N LEU A 54 0.83 3.06 15.94
CA LEU A 54 1.05 3.62 14.62
C LEU A 54 0.18 2.87 13.61
N LEU A 55 -0.80 3.57 13.01
CA LEU A 55 -1.52 3.05 11.85
C LEU A 55 -0.69 3.36 10.61
N VAL A 56 -0.48 2.36 9.75
CA VAL A 56 0.24 2.49 8.48
C VAL A 56 -0.67 1.97 7.38
N VAL A 57 -1.00 2.83 6.41
CA VAL A 57 -1.92 2.51 5.31
C VAL A 57 -1.15 2.61 3.99
N PRO A 58 -0.54 1.52 3.50
CA PRO A 58 0.02 1.49 2.16
C PRO A 58 -1.07 1.50 1.09
N GLU A 59 -0.76 2.11 -0.05
CA GLU A 59 -1.64 2.15 -1.23
C GLU A 59 -1.20 1.12 -2.27
N GLY A 60 -2.15 0.39 -2.83
CA GLY A 60 -1.92 -0.57 -3.91
C GLY A 60 -1.17 0.07 -5.10
N LEU A 61 -0.25 -0.69 -5.69
CA LEU A 61 0.59 -0.19 -6.78
C LEU A 61 -0.20 0.08 -8.05
N SER A 62 -1.24 -0.70 -8.36
CA SER A 62 -1.98 -0.58 -9.61
C SER A 62 -3.08 0.48 -9.48
N ARG A 63 -2.78 1.73 -9.89
CA ARG A 63 -3.75 2.85 -9.90
C ARG A 63 -4.50 2.90 -11.22
N PHE A 64 -5.80 3.21 -11.16
CA PHE A 64 -6.67 3.29 -12.33
C PHE A 64 -7.76 4.35 -12.14
N TYR A 65 -8.30 4.85 -13.25
CA TYR A 65 -9.53 5.64 -13.25
C TYR A 65 -10.73 4.71 -13.44
N GLY A 66 -11.81 4.94 -12.69
CA GLY A 66 -13.06 4.19 -12.80
C GLY A 66 -13.77 4.41 -14.14
N LYS A 67 -14.77 3.55 -14.44
CA LYS A 67 -15.62 3.71 -15.64
C LYS A 67 -16.28 5.09 -15.63
N GLY A 68 -16.15 5.82 -16.75
CA GLY A 68 -16.77 7.13 -16.96
C GLY A 68 -15.90 8.33 -16.59
N PHE A 69 -14.56 8.21 -16.65
CA PHE A 69 -13.63 9.27 -16.23
C PHE A 69 -14.01 9.88 -14.88
N SER A 70 -14.45 9.04 -13.93
CA SER A 70 -14.69 9.53 -12.58
C SER A 70 -13.37 10.16 -12.10
N GLU A 71 -13.41 11.42 -11.67
CA GLU A 71 -12.22 12.16 -11.24
C GLU A 71 -11.45 11.47 -10.12
N ARG A 72 -12.11 10.59 -9.36
CA ARG A 72 -11.49 9.83 -8.29
C ARG A 72 -10.72 8.62 -8.84
N PRO A 73 -9.38 8.59 -8.67
CA PRO A 73 -8.60 7.39 -8.94
C PRO A 73 -8.92 6.31 -7.90
N GLY A 74 -8.74 5.05 -8.29
CA GLY A 74 -8.71 3.89 -7.41
C GLY A 74 -7.35 3.21 -7.43
N ALA A 75 -7.13 2.30 -6.49
CA ALA A 75 -5.93 1.46 -6.44
C ALA A 75 -6.30 -0.01 -6.21
N SER A 76 -5.48 -0.91 -6.75
CA SER A 76 -5.53 -2.35 -6.49
C SER A 76 -4.13 -2.90 -6.22
N TRP A 77 -4.10 -4.01 -5.47
CA TRP A 77 -2.87 -4.75 -5.15
C TRP A 77 -2.44 -5.65 -6.29
N MET A 78 -3.41 -6.21 -7.01
CA MET A 78 -3.17 -7.12 -8.12
C MET A 78 -4.40 -7.17 -9.05
N THR A 79 -4.19 -7.74 -10.21
CA THR A 79 -5.13 -8.06 -11.28
C THR A 79 -5.05 -9.55 -11.58
N ARG A 80 -5.98 -10.08 -12.38
CA ARG A 80 -5.96 -11.51 -12.75
C ARG A 80 -4.92 -11.85 -13.81
N GLU A 81 -4.54 -10.90 -14.65
CA GLU A 81 -3.69 -11.13 -15.82
C GLU A 81 -2.23 -11.40 -15.45
N ALA A 82 -1.66 -10.62 -14.52
CA ALA A 82 -0.26 -10.71 -14.10
C ALA A 82 -0.12 -11.07 -12.61
N ARG A 83 -1.03 -11.91 -12.10
CA ARG A 83 -1.24 -12.13 -10.66
C ARG A 83 0.04 -12.45 -9.89
N GLU A 84 0.85 -13.38 -10.37
CA GLU A 84 2.06 -13.81 -9.65
C GLU A 84 3.14 -12.73 -9.60
N ASP A 85 3.30 -11.98 -10.68
CA ASP A 85 4.28 -10.89 -10.75
C ASP A 85 3.84 -9.71 -9.89
N GLU A 86 2.55 -9.33 -9.95
CA GLU A 86 2.02 -8.28 -9.08
C GLU A 86 2.06 -8.68 -7.60
N ILE A 87 1.86 -9.97 -7.26
CA ILE A 87 2.10 -10.48 -5.91
C ILE A 87 3.54 -10.27 -5.48
N ARG A 88 4.50 -10.64 -6.33
CA ARG A 88 5.92 -10.44 -6.06
C ARG A 88 6.24 -8.97 -5.82
N ASP A 89 5.69 -8.09 -6.64
CA ASP A 89 5.94 -6.64 -6.58
C ASP A 89 5.34 -6.01 -5.32
N TYR A 90 4.07 -6.28 -4.98
CA TYR A 90 3.49 -5.69 -3.78
C TYR A 90 4.07 -6.29 -2.50
N VAL A 91 4.48 -7.57 -2.49
CA VAL A 91 5.17 -8.17 -1.34
C VAL A 91 6.53 -7.50 -1.14
N GLY A 92 7.32 -7.33 -2.20
CA GLY A 92 8.59 -6.61 -2.13
C GLY A 92 8.42 -5.15 -1.67
N TYR A 93 7.33 -4.50 -2.07
CA TYR A 93 6.95 -3.20 -1.51
C TYR A 93 6.65 -3.28 -0.01
N MET A 94 5.86 -4.25 0.47
CA MET A 94 5.59 -4.40 1.91
C MET A 94 6.87 -4.64 2.70
N ASP A 95 7.77 -5.49 2.21
CA ASP A 95 9.06 -5.76 2.87
C ASP A 95 9.90 -4.49 2.97
N ALA A 96 10.02 -3.73 1.88
CA ALA A 96 10.74 -2.46 1.86
C ALA A 96 10.10 -1.42 2.81
N LEU A 97 8.77 -1.38 2.88
CA LEU A 97 8.05 -0.50 3.79
C LEU A 97 8.30 -0.88 5.25
N MET A 98 8.23 -2.17 5.60
CA MET A 98 8.49 -2.63 6.96
C MET A 98 9.94 -2.40 7.39
N ALA A 99 10.89 -2.58 6.47
CA ALA A 99 12.29 -2.24 6.71
C ALA A 99 12.50 -0.73 6.88
N HIS A 100 11.76 0.11 6.14
CA HIS A 100 11.83 1.57 6.26
C HIS A 100 11.22 2.09 7.57
N LEU A 101 10.17 1.44 8.08
CA LEU A 101 9.49 1.82 9.32
C LEU A 101 10.18 1.31 10.58
N SER A 102 10.90 0.20 10.47
CA SER A 102 11.70 -0.33 11.56
C SER A 102 13.00 0.48 11.65
N PRO A 103 13.39 1.03 12.81
CA PRO A 103 14.74 1.56 12.94
C PRO A 103 15.75 0.44 12.66
N PRO A 104 16.93 0.73 12.10
CA PRO A 104 17.99 -0.26 12.02
C PRO A 104 18.18 -0.83 13.43
N GLY A 105 18.17 -2.16 13.54
CA GLY A 105 18.46 -2.85 14.80
C GLY A 105 19.85 -2.43 15.33
N PRO A 106 20.15 -2.75 16.61
CA PRO A 106 21.49 -2.50 17.14
C PRO A 106 22.58 -3.15 16.27
#